data_AF-A0A6I4NDB8-F1
#
_entry.id   AF-A0A6I4NDB8-F1
#
_cell.length_a   1.000
_cell.length_b   1.000
_cell.length_c   1.000
_cell.angle_alpha   90.00
_cell.angle_beta   90.00
_cell.angle_gamma   90.00
#
_symmetry.space_group_name_H-M   'P 1'
#
loop_
_entity.id
_entity.type
_entity.pdbx_description
1 polymer ?
#
loop_
_entity_poly.entity_id
_entity_poly.type
_entity_poly.pdbx_seq_one_letter_code
_entity_poly.pdbx_strand_id
1 'polypeptide(L)'
;MPISALTRRATMRNLIGVAVAAVTGQTVLHWWTRRPAQHPPSDALGDGSFDEMYEGRHIRGSRAAAGHQHAGASWDITVDGRPLHLMRRADGGYLSMIDHYQSYPTPLIATRRAVDELGRGQQLRAGDA
;
A
#
# COMPACT_ATOMS: atom_id res chain seq x y z
N MET A 1 -33.00 21.39 64.82
CA MET A 1 -32.05 20.24 64.72
C MET A 1 -32.86 18.97 64.93
N PRO A 2 -32.68 17.87 64.16
CA PRO A 2 -31.66 17.64 63.12
C PRO A 2 -32.14 17.95 61.68
N ILE A 3 -31.40 18.68 60.82
CA ILE A 3 -30.26 18.35 59.92
C ILE A 3 -30.53 17.39 58.73
N SER A 4 -30.08 17.85 57.54
CA SER A 4 -29.60 17.07 56.38
C SER A 4 -30.60 16.59 55.32
N ALA A 5 -31.16 17.53 54.56
CA ALA A 5 -31.60 17.27 53.19
C ALA A 5 -30.39 17.15 52.24
N LEU A 6 -29.82 15.96 52.12
CA LEU A 6 -28.71 15.66 51.20
C LEU A 6 -29.24 15.34 49.79
N THR A 7 -29.45 16.41 49.03
CA THR A 7 -29.92 16.38 47.64
C THR A 7 -28.95 15.64 46.70
N ARG A 8 -29.48 14.66 45.98
CA ARG A 8 -29.01 14.09 44.69
C ARG A 8 -27.52 14.25 44.36
N ARG A 9 -26.75 13.17 44.53
CA ARG A 9 -25.60 12.89 43.66
C ARG A 9 -25.48 11.40 43.29
N ALA A 10 -26.57 10.88 42.73
CA ALA A 10 -26.64 9.54 42.17
C ALA A 10 -26.25 9.54 40.68
N THR A 11 -25.00 9.17 40.39
CA THR A 11 -24.54 8.59 39.12
C THR A 11 -23.15 8.00 39.41
N MET A 12 -23.12 6.76 39.92
CA MET A 12 -22.90 5.54 39.12
C MET A 12 -21.48 5.44 38.55
N ARG A 13 -20.74 4.51 39.15
CA ARG A 13 -19.31 4.24 38.97
C ARG A 13 -19.14 3.05 38.00
N ASN A 14 -19.01 3.32 36.70
CA ASN A 14 -18.69 2.28 35.72
C ASN A 14 -17.17 2.14 35.55
N LEU A 15 -16.59 1.20 36.29
CA LEU A 15 -15.27 0.65 36.02
C LEU A 15 -15.40 -0.36 34.87
N ILE A 16 -14.84 -0.06 33.70
CA ILE A 16 -14.68 -1.06 32.64
C ILE A 16 -13.31 -1.71 32.85
N GLY A 17 -13.31 -2.99 33.23
CA GLY A 17 -12.10 -3.73 33.55
C GLY A 17 -11.30 -4.13 32.31
N VAL A 18 -9.98 -4.09 32.42
CA VAL A 18 -9.06 -4.72 31.47
C VAL A 18 -8.83 -6.17 31.91
N ALA A 19 -9.03 -7.12 30.99
CA ALA A 19 -8.64 -8.51 31.18
C ALA A 19 -7.79 -8.97 29.99
N VAL A 20 -6.48 -9.09 30.22
CA VAL A 20 -5.54 -9.70 29.27
C VAL A 20 -5.55 -11.21 29.50
N ALA A 21 -5.79 -11.99 28.44
CA ALA A 21 -5.54 -13.42 28.42
C ALA A 21 -4.72 -13.76 27.17
N ALA A 22 -3.54 -14.34 27.38
CA ALA A 22 -2.62 -14.80 26.35
C ALA A 22 -2.46 -16.33 26.43
N VAL A 23 -1.84 -16.95 25.41
CA VAL A 23 -1.37 -18.37 25.37
C VAL A 23 -2.53 -19.39 25.22
N THR A 24 -2.61 -20.38 24.31
CA THR A 24 -1.97 -20.81 23.03
C THR A 24 -2.98 -21.77 22.33
N GLY A 25 -2.87 -22.23 21.07
CA GLY A 25 -1.88 -22.04 20.00
C GLY A 25 -1.83 -23.27 19.04
N GLN A 26 -1.25 -23.11 17.84
CA GLN A 26 -1.00 -24.14 16.79
C GLN A 26 -2.22 -24.81 16.10
N THR A 27 -2.43 -24.53 14.79
CA THR A 27 -2.62 -25.53 13.68
C THR A 27 -3.12 -24.91 12.36
N VAL A 28 -2.33 -24.07 11.69
CA VAL A 28 -2.45 -23.85 10.22
C VAL A 28 -1.05 -23.73 9.59
N LEU A 29 -0.28 -24.83 9.60
CA LEU A 29 1.09 -24.87 9.08
C LEU A 29 1.15 -25.48 7.65
N HIS A 30 0.30 -24.99 6.73
CA HIS A 30 0.22 -25.58 5.38
C HIS A 30 0.21 -24.59 4.20
N TRP A 31 0.06 -23.28 4.43
CA TRP A 31 -0.03 -22.31 3.32
C TRP A 31 1.32 -21.70 2.89
N TRP A 32 2.39 -21.90 3.67
CA TRP A 32 3.65 -21.16 3.50
C TRP A 32 4.70 -21.87 2.61
N THR A 33 4.37 -23.01 2.01
CA THR A 33 5.27 -23.80 1.16
C THR A 33 5.26 -23.37 -0.31
N ARG A 34 4.43 -22.41 -0.71
CA ARG A 34 4.53 -21.73 -2.02
C ARG A 34 5.35 -20.44 -1.91
N ARG A 35 6.63 -20.57 -1.58
CA ARG A 35 7.62 -19.57 -1.99
C ARG A 35 8.01 -19.87 -3.44
N PRO A 36 7.52 -19.14 -4.47
CA PRO A 36 8.32 -19.00 -5.67
C PRO A 36 9.67 -18.41 -5.26
N ALA A 37 10.74 -18.74 -5.98
CA ALA A 37 12.09 -18.35 -5.61
C ALA A 37 12.15 -16.83 -5.38
N GLN A 38 12.44 -16.43 -4.14
CA GLN A 38 12.81 -15.06 -3.84
C GLN A 38 14.14 -14.82 -4.54
N HIS A 39 14.08 -14.18 -5.70
CA HIS A 39 15.26 -13.50 -6.21
C HIS A 39 15.78 -12.61 -5.07
N PRO A 40 17.11 -12.52 -4.86
CA PRO A 40 17.65 -11.47 -4.01
C PRO A 40 17.14 -10.12 -4.55
N PRO A 41 17.16 -9.04 -3.74
CA PRO A 41 16.86 -7.70 -4.23
C PRO A 41 17.96 -7.26 -5.21
N SER A 42 17.83 -7.74 -6.44
CA SER A 42 18.80 -7.57 -7.53
C SER A 42 18.61 -6.18 -8.11
N ASP A 43 19.43 -5.23 -7.66
CA ASP A 43 19.95 -4.10 -8.45
C ASP A 43 18.95 -3.32 -9.34
N ALA A 44 17.65 -3.31 -9.01
CA ALA A 44 16.54 -2.76 -9.79
C ALA A 44 16.47 -1.21 -9.83
N LEU A 45 17.58 -0.56 -9.47
CA LEU A 45 17.85 0.85 -9.75
C LEU A 45 18.91 1.04 -10.84
N GLY A 46 19.52 -0.05 -11.33
CA GLY A 46 20.54 -0.07 -12.37
C GLY A 46 20.05 -0.47 -13.77
N ASP A 47 19.02 -1.32 -13.89
CA ASP A 47 18.56 -1.86 -15.19
C ASP A 47 17.41 -1.06 -15.86
N GLY A 48 16.73 -0.20 -15.11
CA GLY A 48 15.57 0.55 -15.61
C GLY A 48 14.24 -0.23 -15.55
N SER A 49 14.16 -1.26 -14.70
CA SER A 49 12.95 -2.04 -14.41
C SER A 49 12.82 -2.33 -12.91
N PHE A 50 11.67 -2.87 -12.48
CA PHE A 50 11.48 -3.45 -11.15
C PHE A 50 10.33 -4.47 -11.17
N ASP A 51 10.40 -5.48 -10.31
CA ASP A 51 9.38 -6.50 -10.10
C ASP A 51 9.44 -6.97 -8.63
N GLU A 52 8.43 -6.65 -7.82
CA GLU A 52 8.39 -7.00 -6.40
C GLU A 52 6.98 -7.19 -5.85
N MET A 53 6.87 -7.78 -4.66
CA MET A 53 5.64 -7.82 -3.86
C MET A 53 5.67 -6.72 -2.80
N TYR A 54 4.73 -5.77 -2.85
CA TYR A 54 4.59 -4.67 -1.90
C TYR A 54 3.20 -4.68 -1.25
N GLU A 55 3.13 -4.68 0.09
CA GLU A 55 1.88 -4.80 0.87
C GLU A 55 0.94 -5.94 0.40
N GLY A 56 1.53 -7.05 -0.06
CA GLY A 56 0.80 -8.22 -0.57
C GLY A 56 0.34 -8.12 -2.02
N ARG A 57 0.69 -7.04 -2.74
CA ARG A 57 0.33 -6.79 -4.14
C ARG A 57 1.54 -6.91 -5.05
N HIS A 58 1.36 -7.42 -6.26
CA HIS A 58 2.46 -7.56 -7.23
C HIS A 58 2.66 -6.25 -7.98
N ILE A 59 3.82 -5.62 -7.88
CA ILE A 59 4.14 -4.40 -8.65
C ILE A 59 5.28 -4.67 -9.62
N ARG A 60 5.09 -4.24 -10.86
CA ARG A 60 6.11 -4.31 -11.91
C ARG A 60 6.20 -2.98 -12.63
N GLY A 61 7.41 -2.56 -12.96
CA GLY A 61 7.65 -1.42 -13.83
C GLY A 61 8.79 -1.68 -14.81
N SER A 62 8.66 -1.18 -16.03
CA SER A 62 9.75 -1.15 -17.01
C SER A 62 9.72 0.15 -17.79
N ARG A 63 10.88 0.62 -18.24
CA ARG A 63 10.92 1.69 -19.25
C ARG A 63 10.36 1.18 -20.56
N ALA A 64 9.31 1.83 -21.07
CA ALA A 64 8.79 1.52 -22.40
C ALA A 64 9.86 1.83 -23.46
N ALA A 65 9.90 1.03 -24.51
CA ALA A 65 10.78 1.29 -25.64
C ALA A 65 10.46 2.65 -26.27
N ALA A 66 11.50 3.39 -26.69
CA ALA A 66 11.35 4.71 -27.28
C ALA A 66 10.48 4.65 -28.54
N GLY A 67 9.23 5.14 -28.43
CA GLY A 67 8.23 5.05 -29.51
C GLY A 67 6.79 5.22 -29.06
N HIS A 68 6.47 5.06 -27.76
CA HIS A 68 5.13 5.35 -27.23
C HIS A 68 4.93 6.86 -27.06
N GLN A 69 3.95 7.43 -27.77
CA GLN A 69 3.90 8.85 -28.14
C GLN A 69 3.25 9.78 -27.11
N HIS A 70 3.76 9.82 -25.87
CA HIS A 70 3.47 10.93 -24.94
C HIS A 70 4.75 11.39 -24.23
N ALA A 71 4.92 12.70 -24.10
CA ALA A 71 6.22 13.34 -23.84
C ALA A 71 6.90 12.88 -22.53
N GLY A 72 8.09 12.29 -22.67
CA GLY A 72 8.95 11.87 -21.56
C GLY A 72 9.37 10.41 -21.65
N ALA A 73 10.26 9.98 -20.76
CA ALA A 73 10.59 8.57 -20.58
C ALA A 73 9.38 7.86 -19.96
N SER A 74 8.53 7.27 -20.81
CA SER A 74 7.33 6.54 -20.41
C SER A 74 7.71 5.24 -19.71
N TRP A 75 7.01 4.97 -18.61
CA TRP A 75 7.11 3.71 -17.89
C TRP A 75 5.83 2.91 -18.11
N ASP A 76 5.99 1.65 -18.45
CA ASP A 76 4.91 0.66 -18.34
C ASP A 76 4.93 0.12 -16.91
N ILE A 77 3.90 0.42 -16.13
CA ILE A 77 3.74 0.03 -14.73
C ILE A 77 2.46 -0.77 -14.58
N THR A 78 2.51 -1.87 -13.83
CA THR A 78 1.34 -2.65 -13.45
C THR A 78 1.31 -2.91 -11.95
N VAL A 79 0.10 -3.00 -11.41
CA VAL A 79 -0.19 -3.48 -10.05
C VAL A 79 -1.20 -4.62 -10.16
N ASP A 80 -0.82 -5.80 -9.69
CA ASP A 80 -1.54 -7.07 -9.86
C ASP A 80 -1.84 -7.39 -11.34
N GLY A 81 -0.91 -7.02 -12.22
CA GLY A 81 -1.05 -7.14 -13.68
C GLY A 81 -2.00 -6.11 -14.33
N ARG A 82 -2.54 -5.16 -13.57
CA ARG A 82 -3.46 -4.11 -14.07
C ARG A 82 -2.70 -2.78 -14.21
N PRO A 83 -2.84 -2.04 -15.32
CA PRO A 83 -1.96 -0.89 -15.62
C PRO A 83 -2.16 0.29 -14.66
N LEU A 84 -1.04 0.87 -14.22
CA LEU A 84 -0.97 2.11 -13.46
C LEU A 84 -0.34 3.19 -14.33
N HIS A 85 -1.08 4.25 -14.64
CA HIS A 85 -0.48 5.41 -15.30
C HIS A 85 0.34 6.24 -14.31
N LEU A 86 1.63 6.40 -14.58
CA LEU A 86 2.49 7.39 -13.94
C LEU A 86 2.72 8.58 -14.88
N MET A 87 2.72 9.77 -14.30
CA MET A 87 3.01 11.02 -14.98
C MET A 87 4.36 11.55 -14.50
N ARG A 88 5.22 11.93 -15.44
CA ARG A 88 6.54 12.50 -15.15
C ARG A 88 6.47 14.02 -15.15
N ARG A 89 6.92 14.65 -14.08
CA ARG A 89 7.02 16.11 -13.92
C ARG A 89 8.27 16.66 -14.60
N ALA A 90 8.28 17.97 -14.84
CA ALA A 90 9.43 18.70 -15.38
C ALA A 90 10.66 18.70 -14.43
N ASP A 91 10.44 18.58 -13.12
CA ASP A 91 11.49 18.39 -12.10
C ASP A 91 12.10 16.98 -12.11
N GLY A 92 11.58 16.08 -12.96
CA GLY A 92 12.03 14.69 -13.09
C GLY A 92 11.34 13.70 -12.14
N GLY A 93 10.52 14.17 -11.20
CA GLY A 93 9.72 13.34 -10.31
C GLY A 93 8.51 12.69 -10.98
N TYR A 94 7.82 11.83 -10.24
CA TYR A 94 6.72 10.99 -10.70
C TYR A 94 5.53 11.10 -9.74
N LEU A 95 4.33 11.17 -10.32
CA LEU A 95 3.04 11.08 -9.62
C LEU A 95 2.13 10.08 -10.36
N SER A 96 1.03 9.68 -9.74
CA SER A 96 0.10 8.69 -10.32
C SER A 96 -1.28 9.30 -10.60
N MET A 97 -2.21 8.54 -11.18
CA MET A 97 -3.62 8.96 -11.21
C MET A 97 -4.37 8.74 -9.89
N ILE A 98 -3.82 7.94 -8.95
CA ILE A 98 -4.42 7.70 -7.63
C ILE A 98 -3.99 8.82 -6.67
N ASP A 99 -2.68 8.97 -6.51
CA ASP A 99 -2.05 10.12 -5.86
C ASP A 99 -1.49 11.05 -6.94
N HIS A 100 -2.29 12.08 -7.24
CA HIS A 100 -2.04 13.03 -8.33
C HIS A 100 -1.36 14.33 -7.87
N TYR A 101 -1.31 14.58 -6.55
CA TYR A 101 -0.85 15.85 -6.00
C TYR A 101 0.53 15.74 -5.34
N GLN A 102 0.95 14.55 -4.90
CA GLN A 102 2.29 14.33 -4.39
C GLN A 102 3.24 13.84 -5.49
N SER A 103 4.43 14.45 -5.55
CA SER A 103 5.53 14.01 -6.42
C SER A 103 6.53 13.16 -5.63
N TYR A 104 7.07 12.13 -6.28
CA TYR A 104 8.06 11.21 -5.74
C TYR A 104 9.31 11.12 -6.63
N PRO A 105 10.50 10.89 -6.05
CA PRO A 105 11.75 10.94 -6.81
C PRO A 105 11.96 9.74 -7.75
N THR A 106 11.22 8.63 -7.59
CA THR A 106 11.34 7.45 -8.44
C THR A 106 9.96 6.84 -8.78
N PRO A 107 9.83 6.14 -9.92
CA PRO A 107 8.61 5.43 -10.31
C PRO A 107 8.21 4.34 -9.31
N LEU A 108 9.19 3.63 -8.73
CA LEU A 108 8.96 2.62 -7.71
C LEU A 108 8.30 3.22 -6.45
N ILE A 109 8.79 4.37 -5.98
CA ILE A 109 8.18 5.05 -4.81
C ILE A 109 6.76 5.54 -5.16
N ALA A 110 6.56 6.13 -6.34
CA ALA A 110 5.22 6.53 -6.79
C ALA A 110 4.25 5.33 -6.90
N THR A 111 4.74 4.17 -7.33
CA THR A 111 3.95 2.93 -7.45
C THR A 111 3.57 2.36 -6.09
N ARG A 112 4.52 2.32 -5.14
CA ARG A 112 4.25 1.93 -3.74
C ARG A 112 3.21 2.84 -3.09
N ARG A 113 3.30 4.15 -3.33
CA ARG A 113 2.35 5.14 -2.80
C ARG A 113 0.97 5.04 -3.43
N ALA A 114 0.90 4.75 -4.73
CA ALA A 114 -0.36 4.38 -5.37
C ALA A 114 -0.97 3.08 -4.81
N VAL A 115 -0.16 2.13 -4.32
CA VAL A 115 -0.65 0.94 -3.60
C VAL A 115 -1.19 1.30 -2.21
N ASP A 116 -0.48 2.15 -1.46
CA ASP A 116 -0.93 2.64 -0.14
C ASP A 116 -2.31 3.31 -0.25
N GLU A 117 -2.46 4.25 -1.18
CA GLU A 117 -3.68 5.05 -1.38
C GLU A 117 -4.85 4.26 -2.00
N LEU A 118 -4.60 3.21 -2.79
CA LEU A 118 -5.69 2.38 -3.32
C LEU A 118 -6.42 1.62 -2.20
N GLY A 119 -5.74 1.31 -1.10
CA GLY A 119 -6.31 0.62 0.04
C GLY A 119 -6.73 -0.83 -0.23
N ARG A 120 -7.28 -1.49 0.79
CA ARG A 120 -7.62 -2.93 0.73
C ARG A 120 -8.91 -3.17 -0.06
N GLY A 121 -8.86 -4.13 -0.98
CA GLY A 121 -10.03 -4.60 -1.75
C GLY A 121 -10.36 -3.81 -3.02
N GLN A 122 -9.63 -2.72 -3.31
CA GLN A 122 -9.75 -1.99 -4.57
C GLN A 122 -8.68 -2.44 -5.58
N GLN A 123 -8.94 -2.21 -6.88
CA GLN A 123 -8.05 -2.63 -7.97
C GLN A 123 -8.15 -1.68 -9.18
N LEU A 124 -7.00 -1.26 -9.72
CA LEU A 124 -6.87 -0.50 -10.98
C LEU A 124 -7.58 -1.20 -12.12
N ARG A 125 -8.32 -0.52 -13.01
CA ARG A 125 -9.01 -1.19 -14.14
C ARG A 125 -8.03 -2.04 -14.97
N ALA A 126 -8.52 -3.15 -15.51
CA ALA A 126 -7.76 -3.90 -16.50
C ALA A 126 -7.48 -3.01 -17.72
N GLY A 127 -6.32 -3.15 -18.34
CA GLY A 127 -6.06 -2.52 -19.62
C GLY A 127 -6.83 -3.24 -20.72
N ASP A 128 -7.24 -2.49 -21.74
CA ASP A 128 -7.62 -3.06 -23.02
C ASP A 128 -6.35 -3.62 -23.68
N ALA A 129 -6.42 -4.87 -24.16
CA ALA A 129 -5.29 -5.64 -24.68
C ALA A 129 -5.27 -5.68 -26.23
#